data_AF-A0AAU7TMV0-F1
#
_entry.id   AF-A0AAU7TMV0-F1
#
_cell.length_a   1.000
_cell.length_b   1.000
_cell.length_c   1.000
_cell.angle_alpha   90.00
_cell.angle_beta   90.00
_cell.angle_gamma   90.00
#
_symmetry.space_group_name_H-M   'P 1'
#
loop_
_entity.id
_entity.type
_entity.pdbx_description
1 polymer ?
#
loop_
_entity_poly.entity_id
_entity_poly.type
_entity_poly.pdbx_seq_one_letter_code
_entity_poly.pdbx_strand_id
1 'polypeptide(L)'
;MGAKTWMLLYADGDVASVLRSHPQPNRDASREVLGRLHPGARLTPVEDGNLLDHPNPRDGEVYAGVYPGLTVVTTEDVALDRPSTLPQRFIDEARGRTLYLHAMHSVIDWFAYAIWEDGVLRRSLSLAPDHGIIENLGDPLDFEKPYWAGDHPMPSWYAFVFHPLDLGEAALRHLFGFIYEGRLEDDDPDLEEIALVGYRRS
;
A
#
# COMPACT_ATOMS: atom_id res chain seq x y z
N MET A 1 17.48 -6.28 -5.88
CA MET A 1 16.57 -5.35 -6.55
C MET A 1 15.56 -4.98 -5.49
N GLY A 2 15.47 -3.72 -5.09
CA GLY A 2 14.68 -3.35 -3.92
C GLY A 2 13.17 -3.40 -4.18
N ALA A 3 12.38 -3.70 -3.15
CA ALA A 3 10.91 -3.71 -3.21
C ALA A 3 10.33 -2.34 -3.55
N LYS A 4 9.14 -2.36 -4.16
CA LYS A 4 8.34 -1.19 -4.51
C LYS A 4 6.89 -1.56 -4.33
N THR A 5 6.07 -0.62 -3.88
CA THR A 5 4.63 -0.84 -3.73
C THR A 5 3.90 0.43 -4.11
N TRP A 6 2.72 0.30 -4.72
CA TRP A 6 1.74 1.36 -4.96
C TRP A 6 0.35 0.78 -4.72
N MET A 7 -0.03 0.68 -3.45
CA MET A 7 -1.18 -0.13 -3.02
C MET A 7 -2.21 0.70 -2.26
N LEU A 8 -3.48 0.36 -2.48
CA LEU A 8 -4.60 0.73 -1.63
C LEU A 8 -5.24 -0.52 -1.04
N LEU A 9 -5.58 -0.45 0.24
CA LEU A 9 -6.34 -1.50 0.92
C LEU A 9 -7.55 -0.87 1.59
N TYR A 10 -8.74 -1.39 1.28
CA TYR A 10 -10.00 -1.01 1.92
C TYR A 10 -10.45 -2.16 2.81
N ALA A 11 -10.47 -1.96 4.12
CA ALA A 11 -10.68 -3.02 5.08
C ALA A 11 -11.83 -2.74 6.06
N ASP A 12 -12.65 -3.76 6.30
CA ASP A 12 -13.67 -3.77 7.36
C ASP A 12 -13.09 -4.20 8.73
N GLY A 13 -11.83 -4.67 8.77
CA GLY A 13 -11.19 -5.23 9.96
C GLY A 13 -9.73 -5.59 9.73
N ASP A 14 -9.25 -6.63 10.42
CA ASP A 14 -7.85 -7.08 10.34
C ASP A 14 -7.49 -7.62 8.95
N VAL A 15 -6.61 -6.91 8.24
CA VAL A 15 -6.16 -7.26 6.88
C VAL A 15 -5.42 -8.60 6.88
N ALA A 16 -4.54 -8.80 7.86
CA ALA A 16 -3.69 -9.98 7.93
C ALA A 16 -4.52 -11.27 8.04
N SER A 17 -5.54 -11.29 8.90
CA SER A 17 -6.46 -12.43 9.03
C SER A 17 -7.17 -12.77 7.73
N VAL A 18 -7.55 -11.79 6.90
CA VAL A 18 -8.18 -12.06 5.61
C VAL A 18 -7.17 -12.67 4.66
N LEU A 19 -5.98 -12.07 4.53
CA LEU A 19 -4.95 -12.52 3.60
C LEU A 19 -4.43 -13.92 3.94
N ARG A 20 -4.20 -14.26 5.22
CA ARG A 20 -3.78 -15.60 5.66
C ARG A 20 -4.74 -16.73 5.27
N SER A 21 -6.00 -16.41 4.95
CA SER A 21 -6.97 -17.41 4.48
C SER A 21 -6.86 -17.74 2.98
N HIS A 22 -5.94 -17.06 2.27
CA HIS A 22 -5.73 -17.14 0.82
C HIS A 22 -7.04 -17.09 0.01
N PRO A 23 -7.85 -16.04 0.21
CA PRO A 23 -9.15 -15.93 -0.42
C PRO A 23 -8.99 -15.73 -1.92
N GLN A 24 -9.89 -16.33 -2.70
CA GLN A 24 -9.96 -16.08 -4.13
C GLN A 24 -10.69 -14.77 -4.41
N PRO A 25 -10.20 -13.93 -5.34
CA PRO A 25 -10.82 -12.65 -5.64
C PRO A 25 -12.15 -12.85 -6.36
N ASN A 26 -13.16 -12.06 -5.99
CA ASN A 26 -14.35 -11.91 -6.79
C ASN A 26 -14.04 -11.07 -8.03
N ARG A 27 -13.96 -11.73 -9.19
CA ARG A 27 -13.53 -11.11 -10.44
C ARG A 27 -14.40 -9.95 -10.91
N ASP A 28 -15.72 -10.13 -10.86
CA ASP A 28 -16.66 -9.09 -11.30
C ASP A 28 -16.57 -7.88 -10.37
N ALA A 29 -16.53 -8.10 -9.05
CA ALA A 29 -16.37 -7.03 -8.08
C ALA A 29 -15.01 -6.31 -8.23
N SER A 30 -13.91 -7.03 -8.47
CA SER A 30 -12.60 -6.44 -8.77
C SER A 30 -12.65 -5.51 -9.98
N ARG A 31 -13.29 -5.96 -11.07
CA ARG A 31 -13.47 -5.14 -12.27
C ARG A 31 -14.30 -3.90 -12.01
N GLU A 32 -15.38 -4.03 -11.24
CA GLU A 32 -16.26 -2.91 -10.90
C GLU A 32 -15.55 -1.85 -10.06
N VAL A 33 -14.74 -2.26 -9.06
CA VAL A 33 -13.91 -1.35 -8.26
C VAL A 33 -12.97 -0.57 -9.17
N LEU A 34 -12.20 -1.26 -10.03
CA LEU A 34 -11.29 -0.60 -10.97
C LEU A 34 -12.02 0.37 -11.90
N GLY A 35 -13.24 0.02 -12.37
CA GLY A 35 -14.06 0.90 -13.20
C GLY A 35 -14.50 2.18 -12.47
N ARG A 36 -14.78 2.11 -11.17
CA ARG A 36 -15.12 3.27 -10.34
C ARG A 36 -13.89 4.14 -10.04
N LEU A 37 -12.73 3.52 -9.82
CA LEU A 37 -11.48 4.24 -9.50
C LEU A 37 -10.85 4.92 -10.73
N HIS A 38 -11.10 4.41 -11.93
CA HIS A 38 -10.59 4.97 -13.19
C HIS A 38 -11.75 5.35 -14.14
N PRO A 39 -12.58 6.35 -13.79
CA PRO A 39 -13.75 6.71 -14.57
C PRO A 39 -13.34 7.19 -15.97
N GLY A 40 -14.02 6.67 -16.99
CA GLY A 40 -13.75 7.02 -18.39
C GLY A 40 -12.61 6.23 -19.04
N ALA A 41 -11.81 5.48 -18.27
CA ALA A 41 -10.81 4.59 -18.84
C ALA A 41 -11.46 3.33 -19.43
N ARG A 42 -10.91 2.84 -20.54
CA ARG A 42 -11.22 1.49 -21.02
C ARG A 42 -10.35 0.49 -20.28
N LEU A 43 -10.98 -0.44 -19.57
CA LEU A 43 -10.29 -1.55 -18.91
C LEU A 43 -10.24 -2.76 -19.85
N THR A 44 -9.05 -3.06 -20.37
CA THR A 44 -8.78 -4.25 -21.19
C THR A 44 -8.15 -5.31 -20.31
N PRO A 45 -8.72 -6.54 -20.22
CA PRO A 45 -8.11 -7.59 -19.40
C PRO A 45 -6.66 -7.86 -19.79
N VAL A 46 -5.81 -8.08 -18.80
CA VAL A 46 -4.47 -8.67 -18.97
C VAL A 46 -4.40 -9.99 -18.20
N GLU A 47 -3.21 -10.59 -18.11
CA GLU A 47 -3.00 -11.75 -17.26
C GLU A 47 -3.28 -11.37 -15.79
N ASP A 48 -3.91 -12.28 -15.06
CA ASP A 48 -4.02 -12.12 -13.61
C ASP A 48 -2.64 -12.30 -12.98
N GLY A 49 -2.49 -11.75 -11.79
CA GLY A 49 -1.25 -11.86 -11.04
C GLY A 49 -1.51 -12.19 -9.58
N ASN A 50 -0.51 -11.97 -8.76
CA ASN A 50 -0.61 -12.05 -7.32
C ASN A 50 -0.01 -10.78 -6.68
N LEU A 51 -0.19 -10.64 -5.36
CA LEU A 51 0.28 -9.48 -4.62
C LEU A 51 1.82 -9.45 -4.48
N LEU A 52 2.51 -10.59 -4.60
CA LEU A 52 3.98 -10.63 -4.60
C LEU A 52 4.56 -9.98 -5.86
N ASP A 53 4.03 -10.33 -7.03
CA ASP A 53 4.56 -9.96 -8.34
C ASP A 53 4.04 -8.60 -8.83
N HIS A 54 2.85 -8.19 -8.39
CA HIS A 54 2.22 -6.93 -8.83
C HIS A 54 1.97 -5.89 -7.72
N PRO A 55 2.94 -5.60 -6.82
CA PRO A 55 2.77 -4.56 -5.81
C PRO A 55 2.84 -3.14 -6.40
N ASN A 56 3.49 -2.97 -7.55
CA ASN A 56 3.73 -1.67 -8.18
C ASN A 56 3.55 -1.72 -9.71
N PRO A 57 2.34 -2.06 -10.21
CA PRO A 57 2.13 -2.21 -11.65
C PRO A 57 2.41 -0.90 -12.40
N ARG A 58 2.94 -1.02 -13.62
CA ARG A 58 3.39 0.08 -14.48
C ARG A 58 2.65 0.06 -15.83
N ASP A 59 2.91 1.05 -16.66
CA ASP A 59 2.47 1.07 -18.06
C ASP A 59 0.95 0.96 -18.21
N GLY A 60 0.23 1.62 -17.29
CA GLY A 60 -1.22 1.63 -17.24
C GLY A 60 -1.86 0.34 -16.75
N GLU A 61 -1.09 -0.64 -16.28
CA GLU A 61 -1.66 -1.81 -15.60
C GLU A 61 -2.18 -1.46 -14.22
N VAL A 62 -3.33 -2.04 -13.88
CA VAL A 62 -4.00 -1.92 -12.60
C VAL A 62 -4.53 -3.29 -12.21
N TYR A 63 -4.34 -3.65 -10.94
CA TYR A 63 -4.78 -4.94 -10.42
C TYR A 63 -5.70 -4.72 -9.23
N ALA A 64 -6.69 -5.61 -9.08
CA ALA A 64 -7.56 -5.59 -7.91
C ALA A 64 -7.96 -6.99 -7.43
N GLY A 65 -7.97 -7.18 -6.12
CA GLY A 65 -8.53 -8.34 -5.44
C GLY A 65 -9.64 -7.89 -4.49
N VAL A 66 -10.88 -8.28 -4.77
CA VAL A 66 -12.01 -8.10 -3.84
C VAL A 66 -12.28 -9.41 -3.12
N TYR A 67 -12.12 -9.39 -1.81
CA TYR A 67 -12.32 -10.52 -0.90
C TYR A 67 -13.39 -10.17 0.14
N PRO A 68 -13.87 -11.15 0.93
CA PRO A 68 -14.73 -10.85 2.08
C PRO A 68 -14.02 -9.90 3.05
N GLY A 69 -14.57 -8.70 3.24
CA GLY A 69 -14.05 -7.71 4.21
C GLY A 69 -12.81 -6.93 3.77
N LEU A 70 -12.26 -7.21 2.57
CA LEU A 70 -11.02 -6.60 2.09
C LEU A 70 -11.07 -6.32 0.58
N THR A 71 -10.57 -5.17 0.17
CA THR A 71 -10.29 -4.89 -1.23
C THR A 71 -8.86 -4.39 -1.36
N VAL A 72 -8.05 -5.05 -2.17
CA VAL A 72 -6.69 -4.65 -2.52
C VAL A 72 -6.69 -4.09 -3.94
N VAL A 73 -6.06 -2.95 -4.15
CA VAL A 73 -5.84 -2.36 -5.47
C VAL A 73 -4.38 -1.95 -5.60
N THR A 74 -3.74 -2.30 -6.71
CA THR A 74 -2.40 -1.82 -7.03
C THR A 74 -2.42 -1.00 -8.32
N THR A 75 -1.83 0.20 -8.28
CA THR A 75 -1.87 1.17 -9.39
C THR A 75 -0.80 2.25 -9.22
N GLU A 76 -0.18 2.68 -10.32
CA GLU A 76 0.77 3.81 -10.29
C GLU A 76 0.13 5.15 -9.87
N ASP A 77 -1.19 5.29 -9.96
CA ASP A 77 -1.92 6.52 -9.59
C ASP A 77 -1.78 6.88 -8.09
N VAL A 78 -1.31 5.95 -7.25
CA VAL A 78 -1.12 6.16 -5.81
C VAL A 78 0.35 6.31 -5.40
N ALA A 79 1.26 6.34 -6.37
CA ALA A 79 2.66 6.74 -6.18
C ALA A 79 2.76 8.27 -5.97
N LEU A 80 2.23 8.78 -4.87
CA LEU A 80 2.08 10.21 -4.57
C LEU A 80 3.06 10.67 -3.49
N ASP A 81 3.87 11.68 -3.77
CA ASP A 81 4.75 12.32 -2.79
C ASP A 81 3.99 12.80 -1.54
N ARG A 82 2.72 13.19 -1.71
CA ARG A 82 1.81 13.61 -0.62
C ARG A 82 0.57 12.73 -0.59
N PRO A 83 0.54 11.64 0.19
CA PRO A 83 -0.63 10.76 0.27
C PRO A 83 -1.92 11.51 0.64
N SER A 84 -1.85 12.60 1.41
CA SER A 84 -3.02 13.44 1.75
C SER A 84 -3.75 14.03 0.53
N THR A 85 -3.08 14.09 -0.62
CA THR A 85 -3.63 14.59 -1.89
C THR A 85 -4.28 13.50 -2.74
N LEU A 86 -4.42 12.28 -2.20
CA LEU A 86 -5.09 11.17 -2.87
C LEU A 86 -6.46 11.63 -3.41
N PRO A 87 -6.75 11.44 -4.71
CA PRO A 87 -8.00 11.94 -5.28
C PRO A 87 -9.23 11.39 -4.56
N GLN A 88 -10.20 12.27 -4.29
CA GLN A 88 -11.39 11.97 -3.48
C GLN A 88 -12.12 10.68 -3.89
N ARG A 89 -12.15 10.32 -5.18
CA ARG A 89 -12.78 9.08 -5.67
C ARG A 89 -12.18 7.80 -5.05
N PHE A 90 -10.89 7.79 -4.73
CA PHE A 90 -10.25 6.66 -4.04
C PHE A 90 -10.70 6.64 -2.58
N ILE A 91 -10.80 7.80 -1.93
CA ILE A 91 -11.29 7.92 -0.54
C ILE A 91 -12.76 7.48 -0.46
N ASP A 92 -13.60 7.91 -1.40
CA ASP A 92 -15.03 7.60 -1.42
C ASP A 92 -15.32 6.11 -1.65
N GLU A 93 -14.42 5.38 -2.33
CA GLU A 93 -14.56 3.93 -2.55
C GLU A 93 -14.44 3.12 -1.26
N ALA A 94 -13.90 3.71 -0.19
CA ALA A 94 -13.87 3.09 1.12
C ALA A 94 -15.27 2.81 1.67
N ARG A 95 -16.27 3.67 1.39
CA ARG A 95 -17.68 3.46 1.78
C ARG A 95 -17.86 3.13 3.28
N GLY A 96 -17.11 3.83 4.14
CA GLY A 96 -17.10 3.61 5.60
C GLY A 96 -16.05 2.62 6.10
N ARG A 97 -15.31 1.96 5.20
CA ARG A 97 -14.14 1.14 5.55
C ARG A 97 -12.93 2.02 5.87
N THR A 98 -11.96 1.42 6.55
CA THR A 98 -10.63 2.03 6.66
C THR A 98 -9.92 1.91 5.31
N LEU A 99 -9.39 3.02 4.82
CA LEU A 99 -8.54 3.07 3.64
C LEU A 99 -7.09 3.23 4.08
N TYR A 100 -6.24 2.32 3.63
CA TYR A 100 -4.80 2.41 3.74
C TYR A 100 -4.20 2.68 2.36
N LEU A 101 -3.26 3.60 2.29
CA LEU A 101 -2.35 3.78 1.17
C LEU A 101 -0.95 3.39 1.62
N HIS A 102 -0.26 2.58 0.83
CA HIS A 102 1.15 2.29 1.04
C HIS A 102 1.92 2.44 -0.28
N ALA A 103 2.96 3.27 -0.26
CA ALA A 103 3.82 3.52 -1.39
C ALA A 103 5.30 3.49 -0.99
N MET A 104 6.12 2.77 -1.76
CA MET A 104 7.57 2.81 -1.57
C MET A 104 8.31 2.65 -2.89
N HIS A 105 9.48 3.28 -2.99
CA HIS A 105 10.35 3.19 -4.16
C HIS A 105 11.82 3.09 -3.76
N SER A 106 12.31 1.86 -3.68
CA SER A 106 13.67 1.52 -3.21
C SER A 106 14.85 2.15 -3.96
N VAL A 107 14.68 2.62 -5.20
CA VAL A 107 15.79 3.28 -5.92
C VAL A 107 16.15 4.65 -5.31
N ILE A 108 15.18 5.28 -4.64
CA ILE A 108 15.31 6.63 -4.08
C ILE A 108 15.03 6.66 -2.58
N ASP A 109 15.02 5.49 -1.94
CA ASP A 109 14.68 5.30 -0.52
C ASP A 109 13.43 6.08 -0.10
N TRP A 110 12.42 6.10 -0.96
CA TRP A 110 11.18 6.80 -0.68
C TRP A 110 10.16 5.87 -0.04
N PHE A 111 9.57 6.32 1.07
CA PHE A 111 8.46 5.66 1.73
C PHE A 111 7.35 6.68 2.01
N ALA A 112 6.11 6.29 1.72
CA ALA A 112 4.92 7.03 2.07
C ALA A 112 3.76 6.10 2.44
N TYR A 113 2.92 6.53 3.38
CA TYR A 113 1.69 5.84 3.71
C TYR A 113 0.64 6.82 4.25
N ALA A 114 -0.62 6.44 4.16
CA ALA A 114 -1.69 7.18 4.81
C ALA A 114 -2.87 6.28 5.20
N ILE A 115 -3.65 6.77 6.16
CA ILE A 115 -4.81 6.09 6.71
C ILE A 115 -5.98 7.05 6.75
N TRP A 116 -7.11 6.63 6.19
CA TRP A 116 -8.39 7.31 6.35
C TRP A 116 -9.38 6.37 7.03
N GLU A 117 -10.13 6.91 7.98
CA GLU A 117 -11.26 6.23 8.62
C GLU A 117 -12.50 7.09 8.41
N ASP A 118 -13.60 6.49 7.95
CA ASP A 118 -14.83 7.21 7.60
C ASP A 118 -14.58 8.41 6.66
N GLY A 119 -13.61 8.26 5.74
CA GLY A 119 -13.19 9.30 4.79
C GLY A 119 -12.36 10.43 5.41
N VAL A 120 -12.03 10.39 6.70
CA VAL A 120 -11.22 11.39 7.39
C VAL A 120 -9.79 10.92 7.49
N LEU A 121 -8.84 11.75 7.02
CA LEU A 121 -7.41 11.47 7.13
C LEU A 121 -6.99 11.41 8.61
N ARG A 122 -6.45 10.27 9.04
CA ARG A 122 -5.94 10.04 10.40
C ARG A 122 -4.44 10.22 10.49
N ARG A 123 -3.72 9.71 9.50
CA ARG A 123 -2.27 9.69 9.45
C ARG A 123 -1.81 9.81 8.01
N SER A 124 -0.79 10.63 7.77
CA SER A 124 -0.06 10.65 6.50
C SER A 124 1.41 10.92 6.74
N LEU A 125 2.27 10.09 6.19
CA LEU A 125 3.73 10.25 6.24
C LEU A 125 4.29 10.05 4.84
N SER A 126 5.27 10.87 4.48
CA SER A 126 6.08 10.70 3.27
C SER A 126 7.47 11.29 3.51
N LEU A 127 8.50 10.51 3.23
CA LEU A 127 9.89 10.93 3.40
C LEU A 127 10.84 10.18 2.46
N ALA A 128 11.88 10.87 2.03
CA ALA A 128 12.96 10.35 1.19
C ALA A 128 14.26 11.10 1.52
N PRO A 129 15.45 10.48 1.47
CA PRO A 129 16.69 11.11 1.92
C PRO A 129 17.00 12.42 1.18
N ASP A 130 16.74 12.45 -0.12
CA ASP A 130 16.99 13.61 -0.98
C ASP A 130 16.01 14.78 -0.72
N HIS A 131 14.88 14.52 -0.06
CA HIS A 131 13.80 15.49 0.15
C HIS A 131 13.46 15.76 1.62
N GLY A 132 14.03 14.99 2.56
CA GLY A 132 13.65 15.03 3.96
C GLY A 132 12.20 14.54 4.18
N ILE A 133 11.54 15.08 5.20
CA ILE A 133 10.13 14.81 5.47
C ILE A 133 9.29 15.66 4.52
N ILE A 134 8.63 15.00 3.56
CA ILE A 134 7.75 15.63 2.56
C ILE A 134 6.37 15.90 3.18
N GLU A 135 5.86 14.96 3.96
CA GLU A 135 4.57 15.04 4.65
C GLU A 135 4.63 14.32 5.99
N ASN A 136 4.04 14.91 7.03
CA ASN A 136 3.91 14.30 8.36
C ASN A 136 2.69 14.91 9.06
N LEU A 137 1.52 14.28 8.86
CA LEU A 137 0.23 14.73 9.36
C LEU A 137 -0.39 13.67 10.28
N GLY A 138 -1.08 14.11 11.32
CA GLY A 138 -1.63 13.22 12.35
C GLY A 138 -0.55 12.70 13.32
N ASP A 139 -1.00 11.98 14.34
CA ASP A 139 -0.12 11.43 15.38
C ASP A 139 0.56 10.13 14.89
N PRO A 140 1.87 9.95 15.12
CA PRO A 140 2.56 8.71 14.77
C PRO A 140 1.93 7.48 15.42
N LEU A 141 1.83 6.40 14.65
CA LEU A 141 1.40 5.09 15.17
C LEU A 141 2.49 4.45 16.02
N ASP A 142 2.11 3.47 16.84
CA ASP A 142 3.03 2.83 17.80
C ASP A 142 4.26 2.22 17.14
N PHE A 143 4.10 1.62 15.95
CA PHE A 143 5.21 1.03 15.20
C PHE A 143 6.24 2.05 14.71
N GLU A 144 5.86 3.33 14.57
CA GLU A 144 6.79 4.37 14.14
C GLU A 144 7.68 4.85 15.29
N LYS A 145 7.22 4.75 16.54
CA LYS A 145 7.88 5.37 17.70
C LYS A 145 9.35 4.95 17.87
N PRO A 146 9.73 3.66 17.74
CA PRO A 146 11.14 3.26 17.85
C PRO A 146 12.03 3.91 16.79
N TYR A 147 11.52 4.11 15.57
CA TYR A 147 12.24 4.77 14.49
C TYR A 147 12.51 6.24 14.84
N TRP A 148 11.48 6.97 15.27
CA TRP A 148 11.61 8.37 15.69
C TRP A 148 12.49 8.53 16.95
N ALA A 149 12.55 7.52 17.82
CA ALA A 149 13.42 7.49 19.00
C ALA A 149 14.91 7.22 18.66
N GLY A 150 15.21 6.76 17.44
CA GLY A 150 16.56 6.42 17.01
C GLY A 150 16.99 4.99 17.35
N ASP A 151 16.05 4.09 17.65
CA ASP A 151 16.33 2.68 17.97
C ASP A 151 16.72 1.85 16.73
N HIS A 152 16.58 2.43 15.53
CA HIS A 152 16.97 1.85 14.24
C HIS A 152 18.04 2.71 13.56
N PRO A 153 19.27 2.78 14.09
CA PRO A 153 20.23 3.81 13.74
C PRO A 153 20.79 3.64 12.32
N MET A 154 20.81 4.73 11.57
CA MET A 154 21.58 4.86 10.33
C MET A 154 22.95 5.51 10.57
N PRO A 155 23.94 5.24 9.69
CA PRO A 155 25.21 5.95 9.71
C PRO A 155 25.03 7.47 9.65
N SER A 156 25.91 8.22 10.31
CA SER A 156 25.79 9.68 10.48
C SER A 156 25.80 10.51 9.19
N TRP A 157 26.17 9.91 8.06
CA TRP A 157 26.15 10.55 6.74
C TRP A 157 24.79 10.41 6.04
N TYR A 158 23.88 9.59 6.56
CA TYR A 158 22.55 9.39 6.02
C TYR A 158 21.60 10.51 6.47
N ALA A 159 20.58 10.81 5.67
CA ALA A 159 19.71 11.97 5.89
C ALA A 159 18.77 11.85 7.12
N PHE A 160 18.52 10.63 7.58
CA PHE A 160 17.63 10.31 8.70
C PHE A 160 18.34 9.45 9.74
N VAL A 161 17.76 9.38 10.94
CA VAL A 161 18.23 8.48 12.01
C VAL A 161 17.86 7.02 11.77
N PHE A 162 17.04 6.71 10.76
CA PHE A 162 16.65 5.38 10.31
C PHE A 162 16.48 5.32 8.79
N HIS A 163 16.47 4.12 8.20
CA HIS A 163 16.23 3.96 6.77
C HIS A 163 14.72 4.06 6.45
N PRO A 164 14.27 4.92 5.50
CA PRO A 164 12.85 5.08 5.18
C PRO A 164 12.15 3.78 4.81
N LEU A 165 12.83 2.92 4.05
CA LEU A 165 12.27 1.62 3.66
C LEU A 165 12.14 0.65 4.82
N ASP A 166 13.00 0.72 5.85
CA ASP A 166 12.84 -0.11 7.05
C ASP A 166 11.55 0.27 7.80
N LEU A 167 11.22 1.57 7.83
CA LEU A 167 9.94 2.04 8.37
C LEU A 167 8.76 1.64 7.46
N GLY A 168 8.97 1.60 6.13
CA GLY A 168 7.99 1.12 5.17
C GLY A 168 7.64 -0.35 5.37
N GLU A 169 8.64 -1.23 5.50
CA GLU A 169 8.41 -2.64 5.83
C GLU A 169 7.74 -2.80 7.19
N ALA A 170 8.09 -1.99 8.19
CA ALA A 170 7.38 -1.99 9.47
C ALA A 170 5.92 -1.54 9.34
N ALA A 171 5.61 -0.62 8.43
CA ALA A 171 4.24 -0.22 8.13
C ALA A 171 3.46 -1.36 7.46
N LEU A 172 4.04 -2.05 6.47
CA LEU A 172 3.44 -3.24 5.86
C LEU A 172 3.15 -4.32 6.91
N ARG A 173 4.14 -4.61 7.77
CA ARG A 173 4.02 -5.57 8.86
C ARG A 173 2.87 -5.20 9.80
N HIS A 174 2.86 -3.96 10.28
CA HIS A 174 1.91 -3.52 11.28
C HIS A 174 0.48 -3.42 10.74
N LEU A 175 0.32 -2.92 9.51
CA LEU A 175 -0.99 -2.63 8.93
C LEU A 175 -1.60 -3.84 8.22
N PHE A 176 -0.77 -4.68 7.60
CA PHE A 176 -1.23 -5.75 6.69
C PHE A 176 -0.73 -7.14 7.05
N GLY A 177 0.23 -7.25 7.97
CA GLY A 177 0.75 -8.53 8.46
C GLY A 177 1.75 -9.22 7.53
N PHE A 178 2.33 -8.50 6.55
CA PHE A 178 3.34 -9.04 5.63
C PHE A 178 4.45 -8.02 5.39
N ILE A 179 5.54 -8.43 4.76
CA ILE A 179 6.65 -7.59 4.29
C ILE A 179 7.09 -8.04 2.89
N TYR A 180 7.78 -7.19 2.12
CA TYR A 180 8.44 -7.61 0.88
C TYR A 180 9.92 -7.92 1.10
N GLU A 181 10.58 -7.17 1.97
CA GLU A 181 11.98 -7.36 2.33
C GLU A 181 12.18 -7.55 3.83
N GLY A 182 13.07 -8.48 4.17
CA GLY A 182 13.41 -8.79 5.56
C GLY A 182 13.13 -10.25 5.90
N ARG A 183 12.81 -10.49 7.18
CA ARG A 183 12.54 -11.83 7.71
C ARG A 183 11.04 -12.07 7.77
N LEU A 184 10.58 -13.07 7.01
CA LEU A 184 9.21 -13.57 7.11
C LEU A 184 8.96 -14.23 8.47
N GLU A 185 7.75 -14.07 9.00
CA GLU A 185 7.27 -14.79 10.18
C GLU A 185 6.41 -16.00 9.75
N ASP A 186 6.30 -17.02 10.62
CA ASP A 186 5.64 -18.29 10.29
C ASP A 186 4.15 -18.11 9.95
N ASP A 187 3.54 -17.02 10.41
CA ASP A 187 2.14 -16.68 10.17
C ASP A 187 1.94 -15.57 9.13
N ASP A 188 2.97 -15.18 8.36
CA ASP A 188 2.78 -14.21 7.28
C ASP A 188 1.84 -14.75 6.20
N PRO A 189 0.94 -13.91 5.64
CA PRO A 189 0.23 -14.27 4.41
C PRO A 189 1.19 -14.62 3.28
N ASP A 190 0.90 -15.69 2.55
CA ASP A 190 1.65 -16.02 1.34
C ASP A 190 1.19 -15.12 0.19
N LEU A 191 2.01 -14.13 -0.16
CA LEU A 191 1.68 -13.13 -1.18
C LEU A 191 1.57 -13.73 -2.60
N GLU A 192 2.17 -14.89 -2.87
CA GLU A 192 2.01 -15.61 -4.15
C GLU A 192 0.59 -16.17 -4.29
N GLU A 193 -0.04 -16.54 -3.17
CA GLU A 193 -1.40 -17.10 -3.11
C GLU A 193 -2.49 -16.01 -3.10
N ILE A 194 -2.12 -14.74 -2.92
CA ILE A 194 -3.07 -13.61 -2.96
C ILE A 194 -3.29 -13.18 -4.42
N ALA A 195 -4.19 -13.89 -5.10
CA ALA A 195 -4.52 -13.62 -6.50
C ALA A 195 -5.18 -12.25 -6.71
N LEU A 196 -4.76 -11.54 -7.75
CA LEU A 196 -5.27 -10.24 -8.20
C LEU A 196 -5.73 -10.30 -9.65
N VAL A 197 -6.81 -9.60 -9.96
CA VAL A 197 -7.36 -9.53 -11.33
C VAL A 197 -6.76 -8.34 -12.07
N GLY A 198 -6.15 -8.60 -13.22
CA GLY A 198 -5.37 -7.62 -13.98
C GLY A 198 -6.13 -6.96 -15.14
N TYR A 199 -5.97 -5.64 -15.27
CA TYR A 199 -6.42 -4.88 -16.44
C TYR A 199 -5.38 -3.84 -16.87
N ARG A 200 -5.33 -3.54 -18.16
CA ARG A 200 -4.66 -2.35 -18.69
C ARG A 200 -5.68 -1.25 -18.94
N ARG A 201 -5.39 -0.05 -18.44
CA ARG A 201 -6.17 1.17 -18.68
C ARG A 201 -5.67 1.91 -19.92
N SER A 202 -6.60 2.38 -20.75
CA SER A 202 -6.33 3.20 -21.94
C SER A 202 -7.41 4.26 -22.13
#